data_AF-A0A2N2LXC9-F1
#
_entry.id   AF-A0A2N2LXC9-F1
#
_cell.length_a   1.000
_cell.length_b   1.000
_cell.length_c   1.000
_cell.angle_alpha   90.00
_cell.angle_beta   90.00
_cell.angle_gamma   90.00
#
_symmetry.space_group_name_H-M   'P 1'
#
loop_
_entity.id
_entity.type
_entity.pdbx_description
1 polymer ?
#
loop_
_entity_poly.entity_id
_entity_poly.type
_entity_poly.pdbx_seq_one_letter_code
_entity_poly.pdbx_strand_id
1 'polypeptide(L)'
;MSLSVIGNCPASRLKLPREQVVAIADGRVFSGRKAKEYGLVDQLGNMAAAAKLASVLAGKNGKYDLVFPKKTGRGVFDLMFDSAANSLNQAIREKTETTGTGVSYLYQP
;
A
#
# COMPACT_ATOMS: atom_id res chain seq x y z
N MET A 1 -2.08 -8.63 6.71
CA MET A 1 -0.73 -8.04 6.67
C MET A 1 -0.86 -6.58 7.05
N SER A 2 -0.83 -6.31 8.36
CA SER A 2 -1.12 -5.01 8.94
C SER A 2 0.15 -4.17 8.96
N LEU A 3 0.17 -3.06 8.22
CA LEU A 3 1.27 -2.10 8.30
C LEU A 3 0.96 -1.12 9.45
N SER A 4 1.67 -1.28 10.57
CA SER A 4 1.65 -0.31 11.68
C SER A 4 2.79 0.67 11.49
N VAL A 5 2.51 1.90 11.08
CA VAL A 5 3.48 3.00 11.11
C VAL A 5 3.39 3.64 12.50
N ILE A 6 4.40 3.40 13.33
CA ILE A 6 4.55 4.05 14.64
C ILE A 6 5.14 5.44 14.40
N GLY A 7 4.27 6.44 14.35
CA GLY A 7 4.64 7.84 14.49
C GLY A 7 4.22 8.33 15.87
N ASN A 8 5.17 8.77 16.69
CA ASN A 8 4.94 9.38 18.00
C ASN A 8 3.97 10.56 17.86
N CYS A 9 2.71 10.40 18.30
CA CYS A 9 1.67 11.41 18.15
C CYS A 9 1.39 12.07 19.51
N PRO A 10 1.58 13.39 19.65
CA PRO A 10 1.38 14.07 20.93
C PRO A 10 -0.10 14.07 21.33
N ALA A 11 -0.36 13.87 22.62
CA ALA A 11 -1.68 13.90 23.25
C ALA A 11 -2.48 15.20 22.98
N SER A 12 -1.83 16.26 22.48
CA SER A 12 -2.43 17.56 22.16
C SER A 12 -3.46 17.55 21.02
N ARG A 13 -3.59 16.45 20.27
CA ARG A 13 -4.55 16.36 19.16
C ARG A 13 -5.90 15.78 19.57
N LEU A 14 -5.94 15.03 20.68
CA LEU A 14 -7.18 14.52 21.25
C LEU A 14 -7.70 15.58 22.23
N LYS A 15 -9.01 15.87 22.22
CA LYS A 15 -9.65 16.72 23.22
C LYS A 15 -9.77 16.01 24.59
N LEU A 16 -8.76 15.23 24.95
CA LEU A 16 -8.71 14.42 26.16
C LEU A 16 -7.65 14.98 27.11
N PRO A 17 -7.94 15.08 28.42
CA PRO A 17 -6.93 15.46 29.39
C PRO A 17 -5.83 14.39 29.47
N ARG A 18 -4.60 14.83 29.77
CA ARG A 18 -3.41 13.96 29.75
C ARG A 18 -3.57 12.76 30.68
N GLU A 19 -4.25 12.95 31.80
CA GLU A 19 -4.53 11.92 32.80
C GLU A 19 -5.38 10.77 32.23
N GLN A 20 -6.38 11.07 31.40
CA GLN A 20 -7.21 10.05 30.75
C GLN A 20 -6.43 9.31 29.65
N VAL A 21 -5.56 10.01 28.92
CA VAL A 21 -4.70 9.39 27.91
C VAL A 21 -3.73 8.42 28.57
N VAL A 22 -3.10 8.81 29.69
CA VAL A 22 -2.17 7.95 30.44
C VAL A 22 -2.87 6.70 30.97
N ALA A 23 -4.12 6.81 31.45
CA ALA A 23 -4.88 5.66 31.94
C ALA A 23 -5.27 4.64 30.85
N ILE A 24 -5.24 5.04 29.57
CA ILE A 24 -5.65 4.19 28.44
C ILE A 24 -4.43 3.78 27.59
N ALA A 25 -3.27 4.44 27.77
CA ALA A 25 -2.04 4.26 27.00
C ALA A 25 -1.17 3.07 27.47
N ASP A 26 -1.79 1.98 27.92
CA ASP A 26 -1.10 0.74 28.35
C ASP A 26 -0.67 -0.16 27.17
N GLY A 27 -0.86 0.27 25.93
CA GLY A 27 -0.57 -0.53 24.72
C GLY A 27 -1.62 -1.61 24.40
N ARG A 28 -2.76 -1.60 25.09
CA ARG A 28 -3.87 -2.54 24.86
C ARG A 28 -4.57 -2.25 23.53
N VAL A 29 -5.01 -3.31 22.85
CA VAL A 29 -5.81 -3.19 21.62
C VAL A 29 -7.28 -3.00 21.98
N PHE A 30 -7.89 -1.93 21.49
CA PHE A 30 -9.31 -1.65 21.65
C PHE A 30 -10.07 -1.91 20.33
N SER A 31 -11.33 -2.31 20.44
CA SER A 31 -12.22 -2.33 19.28
C SER A 31 -12.56 -0.89 18.88
N GLY A 32 -12.91 -0.66 17.61
CA GLY A 32 -13.31 0.68 17.14
C GLY A 32 -14.44 1.29 17.97
N ARG A 33 -15.41 0.48 18.42
CA ARG A 33 -16.50 0.94 19.31
C ARG A 33 -15.98 1.48 20.63
N LYS A 34 -15.12 0.72 21.32
CA LYS A 34 -14.48 1.15 22.56
C LYS A 34 -13.60 2.37 22.35
N ALA A 35 -12.86 2.43 21.23
CA ALA A 35 -12.03 3.58 20.90
C ALA A 35 -12.87 4.86 20.69
N LYS A 36 -14.08 4.74 20.13
CA LYS A 36 -15.03 5.86 20.02
C LYS A 36 -15.56 6.29 21.40
N GLU A 37 -15.91 5.34 22.27
CA GLU A 37 -16.35 5.63 23.64
C GLU A 37 -15.29 6.37 24.47
N TYR A 38 -14.01 5.98 24.31
CA TYR A 38 -12.87 6.63 24.94
C TYR A 38 -12.45 7.94 24.26
N GLY A 39 -13.12 8.35 23.17
CA GLY A 39 -12.77 9.57 22.43
C GLY A 39 -11.44 9.51 21.68
N LEU A 40 -10.90 8.31 21.44
CA LEU A 40 -9.69 8.09 20.64
C LEU A 40 -9.96 8.20 19.13
N VAL A 41 -11.21 8.01 18.71
CA VAL A 41 -11.65 8.03 17.31
C VAL A 41 -12.92 8.90 17.19
N ASP A 42 -12.97 9.78 16.19
CA ASP A 42 -14.11 10.68 15.99
C ASP A 42 -15.38 9.95 15.54
N GLN A 43 -15.27 9.10 14.51
CA GLN A 43 -16.42 8.42 13.89
C GLN A 43 -16.07 7.00 13.43
N LEU A 44 -17.09 6.13 13.39
CA LEU A 44 -16.98 4.78 12.85
C LEU A 44 -17.52 4.76 11.43
N GLY A 45 -16.75 4.19 10.51
CA GLY A 45 -17.14 4.10 9.11
C GLY A 45 -16.18 3.24 8.30
N ASN A 46 -16.57 2.95 7.06
CA ASN A 46 -15.70 2.33 6.08
C ASN A 46 -14.89 3.40 5.33
N MET A 47 -14.02 2.97 4.40
CA MET A 47 -13.20 3.87 3.60
C MET A 47 -14.04 4.87 2.78
N ALA A 48 -15.18 4.44 2.24
CA ALA A 48 -16.07 5.32 1.48
C ALA A 48 -16.67 6.44 2.34
N ALA A 49 -17.07 6.13 3.58
CA ALA A 49 -17.54 7.11 4.54
C ALA A 49 -16.44 8.12 4.91
N ALA A 50 -15.22 7.64 5.12
CA ALA A 50 -14.06 8.51 5.38
C ALA A 50 -13.75 9.44 4.20
N ALA A 51 -13.79 8.93 2.96
CA ALA A 51 -13.54 9.72 1.75
C ALA A 51 -14.62 10.79 1.54
N LYS A 52 -15.89 10.46 1.78
CA LYS A 52 -17.00 11.41 1.71
C LYS A 52 -16.83 12.53 2.75
N LEU A 53 -16.52 12.18 4.00
CA LEU A 53 -16.28 13.18 5.06
C LEU A 53 -15.09 14.08 4.71
N ALA A 54 -14.00 13.51 4.21
CA ALA A 54 -12.84 14.28 3.77
C ALA A 54 -13.18 15.23 2.61
N SER A 55 -13.99 14.81 1.64
CA SER A 55 -14.47 15.69 0.56
C SER A 55 -15.28 16.88 1.09
N VAL A 56 -16.19 16.62 2.05
CA VAL A 56 -17.01 17.66 2.67
C VAL A 56 -16.14 18.66 3.43
N LEU A 57 -15.19 18.16 4.23
CA LEU A 57 -14.24 19.00 4.96
C LEU A 57 -13.30 19.81 4.04
N ALA A 58 -12.98 19.25 2.87
CA ALA A 58 -12.19 19.94 1.84
C ALA A 58 -13.00 20.96 1.01
N GLY A 59 -14.28 21.18 1.33
CA GLY A 59 -15.16 22.11 0.60
C GLY A 59 -15.49 21.66 -0.82
N LYS A 60 -15.24 20.40 -1.17
CA LYS A 60 -15.59 19.83 -2.48
C LYS A 60 -16.94 19.14 -2.38
N ASN A 61 -17.84 19.49 -3.31
CA ASN A 61 -19.23 19.00 -3.43
C ASN A 61 -19.32 17.52 -3.84
N GLY A 62 -18.67 16.61 -3.10
CA GLY A 62 -18.78 15.17 -3.27
C GLY A 62 -18.06 14.58 -4.49
N LYS A 63 -17.35 15.38 -5.29
CA LYS A 63 -16.50 14.89 -6.38
C LYS A 63 -15.11 14.58 -5.84
N TYR A 64 -14.86 13.31 -5.56
CA TYR A 64 -13.55 12.78 -5.16
C TYR A 64 -13.20 11.56 -6.01
N ASP A 65 -11.93 11.43 -6.38
CA ASP A 65 -11.41 10.23 -7.03
C ASP A 65 -10.58 9.42 -6.03
N LEU A 66 -10.85 8.12 -5.96
CA LEU A 66 -10.17 7.21 -5.05
C LEU A 66 -8.98 6.58 -5.78
N VAL A 67 -7.81 7.19 -5.62
CA VAL A 67 -6.58 6.64 -6.18
C VAL A 67 -6.07 5.52 -5.27
N PHE A 68 -6.10 4.30 -5.77
CA PHE A 68 -5.48 3.15 -5.10
C PHE A 68 -4.05 2.96 -5.62
N PRO A 69 -3.08 2.61 -4.73
CA PRO A 69 -1.75 2.27 -5.18
C PRO A 69 -1.80 1.06 -6.12
N LYS A 70 -1.01 1.10 -7.20
CA LYS A 70 -0.84 -0.05 -8.10
C LYS A 70 -0.30 -1.21 -7.29
N LYS A 71 -0.90 -2.39 -7.42
CA LYS A 71 -0.41 -3.62 -6.77
C LYS A 71 0.99 -3.93 -7.31
N THR A 72 2.01 -3.79 -6.48
CA THR A 72 3.42 -4.11 -6.79
C THR A 72 3.72 -5.60 -6.64
N GLY A 73 2.81 -6.47 -7.06
CA GLY A 73 3.00 -7.91 -7.03
C GLY A 73 3.15 -8.43 -8.46
N ARG A 74 4.20 -9.23 -8.72
CA ARG A 74 4.27 -10.05 -9.94
C ARG A 74 2.99 -10.88 -10.02
N GLY A 75 2.22 -10.71 -11.09
CA GLY A 75 0.99 -11.47 -11.29
C GLY A 75 1.29 -12.95 -11.53
N VAL A 76 0.28 -13.81 -11.38
CA VAL A 76 0.42 -15.24 -11.74
C VAL A 76 0.84 -15.39 -13.21
N PHE A 77 0.32 -14.52 -14.09
CA PHE A 77 0.73 -14.45 -15.50
C PHE A 77 2.19 -14.02 -15.71
N ASP A 78 2.73 -13.16 -14.84
CA ASP A 78 4.12 -12.68 -14.92
C ASP A 78 5.10 -13.83 -14.67
N LEU A 79 4.78 -14.70 -13.70
CA LEU A 79 5.56 -15.91 -13.39
C LEU A 79 5.54 -16.94 -14.53
N MET A 80 4.40 -17.06 -15.22
CA MET A 80 4.29 -17.92 -16.39
C MET A 80 5.07 -17.35 -17.58
N PHE A 81 5.01 -16.02 -17.79
CA PHE A 81 5.72 -15.35 -18.88
C PHE A 81 7.25 -15.42 -18.69
N ASP A 82 7.74 -15.24 -17.47
CA ASP A 82 9.17 -15.42 -17.13
C ASP A 82 9.66 -16.84 -17.48
N SER A 83 8.82 -17.85 -17.21
CA SER A 83 9.15 -19.25 -17.53
C SER A 83 9.20 -19.50 -19.04
N ALA A 84 8.29 -18.89 -19.81
CA ALA A 84 8.27 -18.97 -21.27
C ALA A 84 9.43 -18.21 -21.92
N ALA A 85 9.80 -17.04 -21.39
CA ALA A 85 10.96 -16.29 -21.86
C ALA A 85 12.26 -17.05 -21.61
N ASN A 86 12.39 -17.69 -20.44
CA ASN A 86 13.56 -18.50 -20.12
C ASN A 86 13.72 -19.75 -21.00
N SER A 87 12.63 -20.44 -21.36
CA SER A 87 12.71 -21.58 -22.27
C SER A 87 13.07 -21.16 -23.70
N LEU A 88 12.56 -20.02 -24.15
CA LEU A 88 12.92 -19.45 -25.45
C LEU A 88 14.39 -18.98 -25.50
N ASN A 89 14.88 -18.34 -24.44
CA ASN A 89 16.28 -17.91 -24.34
C ASN A 89 17.26 -19.09 -24.40
N GLN A 90 16.91 -20.24 -23.80
CA GLN A 90 17.73 -21.45 -23.87
C GLN A 90 17.78 -22.02 -25.29
N ALA A 91 16.63 -22.10 -25.96
CA ALA A 91 16.55 -22.59 -27.34
C ALA A 91 17.28 -21.67 -28.36
N ILE A 92 17.28 -20.35 -28.12
CA ILE A 92 18.03 -19.39 -28.95
C ILE A 92 19.54 -19.52 -28.68
N ARG A 93 19.98 -19.63 -27.41
CA ARG A 93 21.41 -19.82 -27.08
C ARG A 93 21.98 -21.10 -27.70
N GLU A 94 21.25 -22.20 -27.63
CA GLU A 94 21.66 -23.49 -28.20
C GLU A 94 21.84 -23.43 -29.74
N LYS A 95 20.97 -22.68 -30.44
CA LYS A 95 21.07 -22.47 -31.88
C LYS A 95 22.15 -21.46 -32.30
N THR A 96 22.49 -20.52 -31.42
CA THR A 96 23.54 -19.52 -31.67
C THR A 96 24.95 -20.12 -31.51
N GLU A 97 25.10 -21.19 -30.71
CA GLU A 97 26.37 -21.92 -30.55
C GLU A 97 26.67 -22.89 -31.71
N THR A 98 25.63 -23.43 -32.38
CA THR A 98 25.79 -24.39 -33.49
C THR A 98 25.89 -23.74 -34.87
N THR A 99 25.40 -22.50 -35.04
CA THR A 99 25.57 -21.72 -36.27
C THR A 99 26.46 -20.53 -35.96
N GLY A 100 27.77 -20.67 -36.23
CA GLY A 100 28.77 -19.61 -36.06
C GLY A 100 28.48 -18.37 -36.91
N THR A 101 27.52 -17.56 -36.47
CA THR A 101 27.18 -16.27 -37.05
C THR A 101 27.11 -15.27 -35.91
N GLY A 102 28.18 -14.50 -35.79
CA GLY A 102 28.34 -13.46 -34.77
C GLY A 102 27.22 -12.43 -34.89
N VAL A 103 26.39 -12.34 -33.85
CA VAL A 103 25.57 -11.17 -33.60
C VAL A 103 26.39 -10.24 -32.71
N SER A 104 27.22 -9.41 -33.34
CA SER A 104 27.89 -8.30 -32.67
C SER A 104 26.88 -7.18 -32.46
N TYR A 105 26.55 -6.90 -31.20
CA TYR A 105 25.76 -5.73 -30.83
C TYR A 105 26.67 -4.49 -30.94
N LEU A 106 26.46 -3.63 -31.94
CA LEU A 106 27.12 -2.33 -32.01
C LEU A 106 26.41 -1.37 -31.06
N TYR A 107 27.00 -1.14 -29.89
CA TYR A 107 26.64 -0.03 -29.01
C TYR A 107 27.55 1.16 -29.36
N GLN A 108 26.96 2.28 -29.76
CA GLN A 108 27.65 3.58 -29.88
C GLN A 108 27.11 4.46 -28.73
N PRO A 109 27.98 5.11 -27.94
CA PRO A 109 27.63 5.70 -26.64
C PRO A 109 26.57 6.80 -26.67
#